data_AF-A0A316QRJ9-F1
#
_entry.id   AF-A0A316QRJ9-F1
#
_cell.length_a   1.000
_cell.length_b   1.000
_cell.length_c   1.000
_cell.angle_alpha   90.00
_cell.angle_beta   90.00
_cell.angle_gamma   90.00
#
_symmetry.space_group_name_H-M   'P 1'
#
loop_
_entity.id
_entity.type
_entity.pdbx_description
1 polymer ?
#
loop_
_entity_poly.entity_id
_entity_poly.type
_entity_poly.pdbx_seq_one_letter_code
_entity_poly.pdbx_strand_id
1 'polypeptide(L)'
;MKKRLVPILLSLVMVLMLLPSPALAVNGEGASIMFLPPAAPATDKLSEVLSGEVVQLACANGTHSHAPASYPLKPDTYSVGMVTADDAYGYICPVIIQANAYIAAYNDETASKHSLSPHASEAQTLMLTWDAAAKSWKAPKNKLPLAFSLTCQDPRPSDPTPRISNVPSVPTDSQLPGILGQSIAKVACANSQAFHGDKTYGLLPGGYTISAVAGDATIGYSCTVSINSAPYVAAYNTEMGAIHTLQPEVQASKAIVLVWEAASQAWALRDGGLPISFPVLCKDAAVPPQAPAVDQLPGILGSVVKVACANSRGFHGDKTYALLPGSYTIGTVAGDQVKGYTCPVTIHDAAPYVAACNADMGAAHTLQPAAQPPKTITLAWNGKAWQKPTAGLPVTVTVLCQNPPVPPLPAAPTKAEALKLLGAARAQVNCSAGRHGGWTYPLREDSIQLGSVYEGNKQPRVNVTLSGNPYVQAYSRDMGKPHTLSYPTAYTVTLVWQNGWRLQEPLASAKTYAFNAACNQGNVGGGWYPRISGGRNPGGNAPITQPGTVASFPNPALSIPRTGDAPQMGLGAGLAVLALLGLAVYFGRRASAD
;
A
#
# COMPACT_ATOMS: atom_id res chain seq x y z
N MET A 1 -51.55 -36.00 55.33
CA MET A 1 -50.59 -36.22 56.45
C MET A 1 -49.33 -35.40 56.13
N LYS A 2 -49.23 -34.16 56.62
CA LYS A 2 -48.45 -33.72 57.80
C LYS A 2 -46.95 -34.06 57.74
N LYS A 3 -46.13 -33.02 57.93
CA LYS A 3 -44.68 -32.92 58.24
C LYS A 3 -43.84 -32.51 57.02
N ARG A 4 -42.99 -31.47 57.02
CA ARG A 4 -42.52 -30.50 58.03
C ARG A 4 -41.92 -29.31 57.26
N LEU A 5 -42.30 -28.10 57.65
CA LEU A 5 -41.69 -26.82 57.29
C LEU A 5 -40.46 -26.56 58.20
N VAL A 6 -39.46 -25.83 57.67
CA VAL A 6 -38.28 -25.22 58.35
C VAL A 6 -37.15 -26.22 58.71
N PRO A 7 -35.85 -26.06 58.31
CA PRO A 7 -35.11 -24.82 57.92
C PRO A 7 -34.19 -24.97 56.67
N ILE A 8 -34.44 -24.24 55.57
CA ILE A 8 -33.44 -24.07 54.48
C ILE A 8 -33.22 -22.57 54.15
N LEU A 9 -33.94 -21.66 54.80
CA LEU A 9 -33.83 -20.22 54.54
C LEU A 9 -32.68 -19.51 55.29
N LEU A 10 -31.90 -20.22 56.11
CA LEU A 10 -30.83 -19.61 56.93
C LEU A 10 -29.39 -19.93 56.48
N SER A 11 -29.19 -20.82 55.50
CA SER A 11 -27.85 -21.16 54.97
C SER A 11 -27.50 -20.47 53.65
N LEU A 12 -28.45 -19.83 52.96
CA LEU A 12 -28.15 -19.07 51.74
C LEU A 12 -27.60 -17.66 52.03
N VAL A 13 -27.81 -17.14 53.24
CA VAL A 13 -27.37 -15.79 53.67
C VAL A 13 -25.93 -15.79 54.20
N MET A 14 -25.35 -16.95 54.55
CA MET A 14 -24.00 -17.03 55.13
C MET A 14 -22.89 -17.52 54.19
N VAL A 15 -23.21 -17.92 52.95
CA VAL A 15 -22.21 -18.36 51.96
C VAL A 15 -21.89 -17.29 50.90
N LEU A 16 -22.62 -16.16 50.87
CA LEU A 16 -22.31 -15.04 49.98
C LEU A 16 -21.34 -14.00 50.57
N MET A 17 -20.88 -14.19 51.81
CA MET A 17 -20.00 -13.25 52.54
C MET A 17 -18.51 -13.65 52.57
N LEU A 18 -18.08 -14.66 51.79
CA LEU A 18 -16.71 -15.18 51.83
C LEU A 18 -16.14 -15.53 50.44
N LEU A 19 -16.37 -14.68 49.44
CA LEU A 19 -15.58 -14.71 48.20
C LEU A 19 -14.65 -13.49 48.14
N PRO A 20 -13.33 -13.67 47.99
CA PRO A 20 -12.39 -12.57 47.86
C PRO A 20 -12.60 -11.85 46.51
N SER A 21 -12.72 -10.53 46.56
CA SER A 21 -12.73 -9.66 45.38
C SER A 21 -11.47 -9.87 44.54
N PRO A 22 -11.56 -9.84 43.20
CA PRO A 22 -10.38 -9.81 42.36
C PRO A 22 -9.67 -8.46 42.55
N ALA A 23 -8.40 -8.53 42.96
CA ALA A 23 -7.51 -7.38 42.98
C ALA A 23 -7.33 -6.86 41.55
N LEU A 24 -7.98 -5.74 41.23
CA LEU A 24 -7.61 -4.89 40.11
C LEU A 24 -6.46 -4.00 40.58
N ALA A 25 -5.36 -4.09 39.85
CA ALA A 25 -4.10 -3.42 40.11
C ALA A 25 -4.29 -1.89 40.22
N VAL A 26 -3.79 -1.33 41.32
CA VAL A 26 -3.61 0.10 41.53
C VAL A 26 -2.40 0.57 40.73
N ASN A 27 -2.61 1.51 39.82
CA ASN A 27 -1.61 2.48 39.39
C ASN A 27 -2.29 3.83 39.20
N GLY A 28 -1.84 4.83 39.95
CA GLY A 28 -2.08 6.25 39.64
C GLY A 28 -3.16 6.95 40.47
N GLU A 29 -2.71 7.55 41.59
CA GLU A 29 -3.12 8.86 42.14
C GLU A 29 -4.60 9.28 42.05
N GLY A 30 -5.27 9.25 43.21
CA GLY A 30 -6.57 9.89 43.43
C GLY A 30 -7.41 9.09 44.42
N ALA A 31 -7.20 9.29 45.72
CA ALA A 31 -8.06 8.71 46.73
C ALA A 31 -9.48 9.31 46.63
N SER A 32 -10.36 8.67 45.88
CA SER A 32 -11.81 8.90 45.95
C SER A 32 -12.28 8.43 47.32
N ILE A 33 -12.36 9.36 48.26
CA ILE A 33 -13.20 9.27 49.45
C ILE A 33 -14.59 8.83 48.98
N MET A 34 -14.96 7.61 49.32
CA MET A 34 -16.24 7.01 48.98
C MET A 34 -17.32 7.74 49.79
N PHE A 35 -17.79 8.88 49.29
CA PHE A 35 -18.92 9.60 49.89
C PHE A 35 -20.17 8.77 49.65
N LEU A 36 -20.76 8.26 50.74
CA LEU A 36 -22.12 7.72 50.71
C LEU A 36 -23.06 8.78 50.12
N PRO A 37 -24.00 8.39 49.23
CA PRO A 37 -24.95 9.34 48.66
C PRO A 37 -25.76 10.01 49.77
N PRO A 38 -26.06 11.32 49.64
CA PRO A 38 -26.90 12.01 50.61
C PRO A 38 -28.28 11.36 50.64
N ALA A 39 -28.89 11.30 51.82
CA ALA A 39 -30.27 10.88 51.94
C ALA A 39 -31.18 11.83 51.14
N ALA A 40 -32.22 11.28 50.53
CA ALA A 40 -33.28 12.07 49.91
C ALA A 40 -33.84 13.08 50.94
N PRO A 41 -34.29 14.27 50.50
CA PRO A 41 -34.88 15.24 51.42
C PRO A 41 -36.09 14.62 52.09
N ALA A 42 -36.14 14.73 53.42
CA ALA A 42 -37.30 14.28 54.18
C ALA A 42 -38.54 15.08 53.73
N THR A 43 -39.66 14.39 53.53
CA THR A 43 -40.87 15.00 52.95
C THR A 43 -41.40 16.15 53.81
N ASP A 44 -41.30 16.04 55.14
CA ASP A 44 -41.66 17.07 56.11
C ASP A 44 -40.76 18.32 56.07
N LYS A 45 -39.58 18.23 55.43
CA LYS A 45 -38.62 19.33 55.27
C LYS A 45 -38.62 19.94 53.87
N LEU A 46 -39.41 19.41 52.95
CA LEU A 46 -39.40 19.86 51.57
C LEU A 46 -39.96 21.28 51.40
N SER A 47 -40.90 21.70 52.25
CA SER A 47 -41.42 23.07 52.28
C SER A 47 -40.39 24.12 52.70
N GLU A 48 -39.35 23.72 53.43
CA GLU A 48 -38.23 24.60 53.79
C GLU A 48 -37.29 24.80 52.59
N VAL A 49 -37.08 23.73 51.80
CA VAL A 49 -36.25 23.74 50.58
C VAL A 49 -36.96 24.47 49.44
N LEU A 50 -38.27 24.24 49.26
CA LEU A 50 -39.15 24.86 48.28
C LEU A 50 -40.01 25.96 48.93
N SER A 51 -39.34 26.96 49.48
CA SER A 51 -39.99 28.11 50.12
C SER A 51 -40.43 29.15 49.07
N GLY A 52 -41.56 29.82 49.34
CA GLY A 52 -42.14 30.85 48.47
C GLY A 52 -43.19 30.33 47.50
N GLU A 53 -43.32 30.98 46.34
CA GLU A 53 -44.26 30.59 45.28
C GLU A 53 -43.68 29.43 44.47
N VAL A 54 -44.29 28.25 44.61
CA VAL A 54 -43.80 27.01 43.99
C VAL A 54 -44.62 26.64 42.76
N VAL A 55 -45.93 26.90 42.78
CA VAL A 55 -46.85 26.58 41.69
C VAL A 55 -47.55 27.85 41.25
N GLN A 56 -47.63 28.09 39.95
CA GLN A 56 -48.42 29.18 39.38
C GLN A 56 -49.50 28.59 38.47
N LEU A 57 -50.75 29.01 38.68
CA LEU A 57 -51.89 28.64 37.87
C LEU A 57 -52.34 29.84 37.05
N ALA A 58 -52.49 29.65 35.75
CA ALA A 58 -52.98 30.68 34.84
C ALA A 58 -54.09 30.12 33.96
N CYS A 59 -55.27 30.75 34.03
CA CYS A 59 -56.37 30.47 33.14
C CYS A 59 -56.16 31.20 31.80
N ALA A 60 -56.05 30.42 30.72
CA ALA A 60 -55.82 30.94 29.37
C ALA A 60 -57.08 30.78 28.51
N ASN A 61 -58.20 31.39 28.91
CA ASN A 61 -59.39 31.50 28.06
C ASN A 61 -59.63 32.96 27.65
N GLY A 62 -59.64 33.21 26.34
CA GLY A 62 -59.69 34.55 25.74
C GLY A 62 -60.96 35.38 25.96
N THR A 63 -61.90 34.93 26.77
CA THR A 63 -63.11 35.68 27.16
C THR A 63 -63.32 35.78 28.67
N HIS A 64 -62.57 35.02 29.48
CA HIS A 64 -62.56 35.08 30.93
C HIS A 64 -61.16 34.74 31.42
N SER A 65 -60.34 35.77 31.63
CA SER A 65 -59.03 35.63 32.27
C SER A 65 -59.17 35.98 33.74
N HIS A 66 -59.15 34.96 34.59
CA HIS A 66 -58.90 35.17 36.01
C HIS A 66 -57.42 35.53 36.20
N ALA A 67 -57.12 36.35 37.22
CA ALA A 67 -55.73 36.66 37.54
C ALA A 67 -54.95 35.37 37.81
N PRO A 68 -53.68 35.27 37.37
CA PRO A 68 -52.82 34.16 37.77
C PRO A 68 -52.71 34.10 39.29
N ALA A 69 -52.73 32.89 39.84
CA ALA A 69 -52.55 32.67 41.27
C ALA A 69 -51.29 31.83 41.51
N SER A 70 -50.53 32.23 42.52
CA SER A 70 -49.33 31.52 42.95
C SER A 70 -49.58 30.87 44.31
N TYR A 71 -49.10 29.64 44.47
CA TYR A 71 -49.29 28.86 45.68
C TYR A 71 -47.93 28.38 46.21
N PRO A 72 -47.77 28.34 47.55
CA PRO A 72 -46.67 27.61 48.17
C PRO A 72 -46.86 26.10 48.00
N LEU A 73 -45.80 25.32 48.25
CA LEU A 73 -45.88 23.86 48.22
C LEU A 73 -46.94 23.36 49.22
N LYS A 74 -47.97 22.69 48.71
CA LYS A 74 -49.02 22.06 49.53
C LYS A 74 -48.60 20.65 49.97
N PRO A 75 -48.86 20.24 51.22
CA PRO A 75 -48.69 18.85 51.66
C PRO A 75 -49.43 17.87 50.75
N ASP A 76 -48.92 16.64 50.63
CA ASP A 76 -49.51 15.54 49.86
C ASP A 76 -49.69 15.80 48.34
N THR A 77 -49.14 16.90 47.82
CA THR A 77 -49.17 17.21 46.37
C THR A 77 -47.89 16.83 45.64
N TYR A 78 -46.96 16.14 46.30
CA TYR A 78 -45.66 15.84 45.73
C TYR A 78 -45.14 14.45 46.13
N SER A 79 -44.23 13.92 45.32
CA SER A 79 -43.46 12.72 45.64
C SER A 79 -41.98 12.95 45.39
N VAL A 80 -41.15 12.48 46.32
CA VAL A 80 -39.68 12.54 46.23
C VAL A 80 -39.17 11.24 45.60
N GLY A 81 -38.44 11.36 44.48
CA GLY A 81 -37.84 10.22 43.80
C GLY A 81 -36.46 9.84 44.34
N MET A 82 -35.81 8.88 43.67
CA MET A 82 -34.51 8.37 44.07
C MET A 82 -33.39 9.38 43.81
N VAL A 83 -32.42 9.45 44.73
CA VAL A 83 -31.20 10.26 44.56
C VAL A 83 -30.28 9.58 43.53
N THR A 84 -29.83 10.34 42.54
CA THR A 84 -28.90 9.87 41.50
C THR A 84 -27.66 10.75 41.46
N ALA A 85 -26.52 10.15 41.11
CA ALA A 85 -25.29 10.91 40.85
C ALA A 85 -25.43 11.71 39.55
N ASP A 86 -24.85 12.92 39.54
CA ASP A 86 -24.83 13.82 38.40
C ASP A 86 -23.45 14.48 38.30
N ASP A 87 -22.85 14.49 37.11
CA ASP A 87 -21.47 14.95 36.92
C ASP A 87 -21.31 16.47 37.15
N ALA A 88 -22.38 17.26 37.00
CA ALA A 88 -22.34 18.71 37.14
C ALA A 88 -22.72 19.18 38.55
N TYR A 89 -23.64 18.48 39.21
CA TYR A 89 -24.22 18.88 40.50
C TYR A 89 -23.90 17.90 41.65
N GLY A 90 -23.12 16.86 41.39
CA GLY A 90 -22.76 15.81 42.34
C GLY A 90 -23.91 14.82 42.58
N TYR A 91 -24.99 15.29 43.18
CA TYR A 91 -26.21 14.50 43.40
C TYR A 91 -27.46 15.32 43.08
N ILE A 92 -28.43 14.68 42.42
CA ILE A 92 -29.73 15.25 42.11
C ILE A 92 -30.86 14.41 42.71
N CYS A 93 -31.98 15.05 43.01
CA CYS A 93 -33.18 14.39 43.51
C CYS A 93 -34.43 14.93 42.79
N PRO A 94 -35.17 14.12 42.03
CA PRO A 94 -36.40 14.54 41.39
C PRO A 94 -37.54 14.66 42.41
N VAL A 95 -38.29 15.77 42.33
CA VAL A 95 -39.52 15.99 43.07
C VAL A 95 -40.64 16.19 42.07
N ILE A 96 -41.64 15.31 42.09
CA ILE A 96 -42.80 15.39 41.20
C ILE A 96 -43.92 16.12 41.92
N ILE A 97 -44.45 17.20 41.36
CA ILE A 97 -45.54 18.01 41.91
C ILE A 97 -46.80 17.83 41.05
N GLN A 98 -47.91 17.47 41.69
CA GLN A 98 -49.21 17.17 41.11
C GLN A 98 -50.10 18.42 41.09
N ALA A 99 -50.79 18.67 39.97
CA ALA A 99 -51.58 19.90 39.79
C ALA A 99 -52.93 19.90 40.52
N ASN A 100 -53.52 18.72 40.78
CA ASN A 100 -54.94 18.57 41.14
C ASN A 100 -55.39 19.41 42.34
N ALA A 101 -54.64 19.41 43.45
CA ALA A 101 -55.00 20.15 44.66
C ALA A 101 -54.84 21.68 44.50
N TYR A 102 -53.94 22.12 43.62
CA TYR A 102 -53.79 23.53 43.29
C TYR A 102 -54.95 24.00 42.41
N ILE A 103 -55.37 23.18 41.45
CA ILE A 103 -56.53 23.46 40.59
C ILE A 103 -57.80 23.56 41.43
N ALA A 104 -57.99 22.67 42.41
CA ALA A 104 -59.11 22.75 43.34
C ALA A 104 -59.12 24.09 44.11
N ALA A 105 -57.98 24.49 44.68
CA ALA A 105 -57.86 25.77 45.39
C ALA A 105 -58.14 26.98 44.47
N TYR A 106 -57.64 26.95 43.24
CA TYR A 106 -57.90 28.01 42.25
C TYR A 106 -59.38 28.07 41.83
N ASN A 107 -60.04 26.92 41.70
CA ASN A 107 -61.47 26.85 41.41
C ASN A 107 -62.32 27.42 42.54
N ASP A 108 -61.94 27.14 43.80
CA ASP A 108 -62.60 27.71 44.98
C ASP A 108 -62.42 29.24 45.04
N GLU A 109 -61.20 29.73 44.80
CA GLU A 109 -60.87 31.16 44.82
C GLU A 109 -61.55 31.96 43.69
N THR A 110 -61.68 31.35 42.50
CA THR A 110 -62.27 31.99 41.32
C THR A 110 -63.77 31.72 41.14
N ALA A 111 -64.36 30.89 42.01
CA ALA A 111 -65.73 30.40 41.91
C ALA A 111 -66.09 29.83 40.51
N SER A 112 -65.10 29.30 39.78
CA SER A 112 -65.20 28.88 38.39
C SER A 112 -64.55 27.52 38.20
N LYS A 113 -65.09 26.69 37.29
CA LYS A 113 -64.55 25.35 37.04
C LYS A 113 -63.42 25.40 36.03
N HIS A 114 -62.21 25.04 36.44
CA HIS A 114 -61.06 24.89 35.57
C HIS A 114 -60.60 23.43 35.49
N SER A 115 -60.09 23.05 34.32
CA SER A 115 -59.31 21.83 34.08
C SER A 115 -57.96 22.18 33.46
N LEU A 116 -57.00 21.26 33.51
CA LEU A 116 -55.77 21.39 32.75
C LEU A 116 -56.08 21.58 31.27
N SER A 117 -55.31 22.45 30.61
CA SER A 117 -55.42 22.60 29.17
C SER A 117 -55.11 21.27 28.46
N PRO A 118 -55.67 21.00 27.26
CA PRO A 118 -55.56 19.71 26.57
C PRO A 118 -54.14 19.15 26.33
N HIS A 119 -53.10 19.95 26.58
CA HIS A 119 -51.69 19.60 26.42
C HIS A 119 -50.84 19.86 27.68
N ALA A 120 -51.46 20.26 28.79
CA ALA A 120 -50.77 20.47 30.05
C ALA A 120 -50.62 19.13 30.80
N SER A 121 -49.45 18.89 31.37
CA SER A 121 -49.19 17.70 32.18
C SER A 121 -49.88 17.81 33.55
N GLU A 122 -50.40 16.69 34.05
CA GLU A 122 -50.99 16.58 35.39
C GLU A 122 -49.95 16.70 36.51
N ALA A 123 -48.68 16.46 36.18
CA ALA A 123 -47.55 16.58 37.08
C ALA A 123 -46.33 17.21 36.40
N GLN A 124 -45.52 17.93 37.18
CA GLN A 124 -44.24 18.47 36.73
C GLN A 124 -43.11 18.00 37.65
N THR A 125 -41.93 17.75 37.07
CA THR A 125 -40.76 17.28 37.82
C THR A 125 -39.77 18.43 38.02
N LEU A 126 -39.38 18.66 39.27
CA LEU A 126 -38.37 19.62 39.70
C LEU A 126 -37.12 18.87 40.17
N MET A 127 -35.95 19.20 39.63
CA MET A 127 -34.70 18.57 40.04
C MET A 127 -34.02 19.40 41.14
N LEU A 128 -33.95 18.85 42.36
CA LEU A 128 -33.14 19.42 43.44
C LEU A 128 -31.67 19.04 43.25
N THR A 129 -30.77 19.95 43.62
CA THR A 129 -29.33 19.72 43.58
C THR A 129 -28.75 19.68 44.98
N TRP A 130 -27.77 18.81 45.21
CA TRP A 130 -27.11 18.69 46.51
C TRP A 130 -25.99 19.73 46.66
N ASP A 131 -26.06 20.55 47.72
CA ASP A 131 -24.94 21.38 48.13
C ASP A 131 -24.07 20.62 49.13
N ALA A 132 -22.91 20.16 48.67
CA ALA A 132 -21.96 19.43 49.51
C ALA A 132 -21.35 20.30 50.65
N ALA A 133 -21.20 21.61 50.45
CA ALA A 133 -20.64 22.51 51.45
C ALA A 133 -21.65 22.83 52.55
N ALA A 134 -22.90 23.10 52.15
CA ALA A 134 -24.01 23.38 53.06
C ALA A 134 -24.70 22.11 53.60
N LYS A 135 -24.31 20.93 53.10
CA LYS A 135 -24.90 19.62 53.41
C LYS A 135 -26.44 19.63 53.33
N SER A 136 -26.97 20.26 52.28
CA SER A 136 -28.42 20.49 52.12
C SER A 136 -28.86 20.47 50.66
N TRP A 137 -30.13 20.14 50.43
CA TRP A 137 -30.75 20.18 49.11
C TRP A 137 -31.12 21.62 48.71
N LYS A 138 -30.87 21.98 47.45
CA LYS A 138 -31.18 23.29 46.87
C LYS A 138 -32.19 23.18 45.74
N ALA A 139 -33.16 24.08 45.75
CA ALA A 139 -34.14 24.22 44.68
C ALA A 139 -33.57 25.02 43.49
N PRO A 140 -33.93 24.65 42.25
CA PRO A 140 -33.56 25.42 41.07
C PRO A 140 -34.44 26.66 40.96
N LYS A 141 -34.02 27.77 41.60
CA LYS A 141 -34.81 29.02 41.67
C LYS A 141 -35.22 29.59 40.31
N ASN A 142 -34.46 29.31 39.25
CA ASN A 142 -34.76 29.73 37.87
C ASN A 142 -35.86 28.90 37.18
N LYS A 143 -36.36 27.85 37.83
CA LYS A 143 -37.43 26.98 37.34
C LYS A 143 -38.71 27.10 38.18
N LEU A 144 -38.74 28.00 39.15
CA LEU A 144 -39.89 28.28 39.99
C LEU A 144 -40.47 29.67 39.65
N PRO A 145 -41.80 29.85 39.72
CA PRO A 145 -42.81 28.83 40.00
C PRO A 145 -43.06 27.89 38.81
N LEU A 146 -43.51 26.67 39.07
CA LEU A 146 -43.98 25.73 38.05
C LEU A 146 -45.34 26.18 37.52
N ALA A 147 -45.38 26.54 36.25
CA ALA A 147 -46.60 27.05 35.61
C ALA A 147 -47.48 25.89 35.10
N PHE A 148 -48.74 25.83 35.54
CA PHE A 148 -49.76 24.97 34.92
C PHE A 148 -50.82 25.83 34.24
N SER A 149 -51.05 25.54 32.96
CA SER A 149 -52.05 26.23 32.16
C SER A 149 -53.41 25.55 32.32
N LEU A 150 -54.43 26.37 32.58
CA LEU A 150 -55.79 25.93 32.81
C LEU A 150 -56.75 26.45 31.74
N THR A 151 -57.81 25.68 31.51
CA THR A 151 -58.97 26.02 30.68
C THR A 151 -60.20 26.13 31.58
N CYS A 152 -60.92 27.26 31.50
CA CYS A 152 -62.19 27.45 32.21
C CYS A 152 -63.35 26.77 31.47
N GLN A 153 -64.25 26.12 32.20
CA GLN A 153 -65.37 25.31 31.67
C GLN A 153 -66.72 26.03 31.74
N ASP A 154 -66.75 27.35 31.88
CA ASP A 154 -68.00 28.10 32.06
C ASP A 154 -68.92 28.01 30.81
N PRO A 155 -70.20 27.61 30.94
CA PRO A 155 -71.09 27.41 29.80
C PRO A 155 -71.96 28.65 29.55
N ARG A 156 -71.53 29.58 28.69
CA ARG A 156 -72.42 30.55 28.02
C ARG A 156 -72.01 30.79 26.57
N PRO A 157 -72.99 31.05 25.67
CA PRO A 157 -72.93 30.64 24.27
C PRO A 157 -71.86 31.39 23.48
N SER A 158 -71.11 30.62 22.72
CA SER A 158 -70.12 31.05 21.75
C SER A 158 -70.75 31.91 20.66
N ASP A 159 -70.30 33.16 20.57
CA ASP A 159 -70.44 34.04 19.41
C ASP A 159 -69.54 33.51 18.27
N PRO A 160 -70.06 33.21 17.06
CA PRO A 160 -69.31 32.58 15.98
C PRO A 160 -68.48 33.60 15.20
N THR A 161 -67.53 34.25 15.86
CA THR A 161 -66.47 35.00 15.18
C THR A 161 -65.14 34.24 15.25
N PRO A 162 -64.52 33.87 14.11
CA PRO A 162 -63.21 33.24 14.10
C PRO A 162 -62.19 34.28 14.60
N ARG A 163 -61.74 34.15 15.85
CA ARG A 163 -60.56 34.88 16.31
C ARG A 163 -59.32 34.21 15.71
N ILE A 164 -58.74 34.88 14.71
CA ILE A 164 -57.41 34.56 14.19
C ILE A 164 -56.43 34.71 15.36
N SER A 165 -55.95 33.59 15.89
CA SER A 165 -54.77 33.56 16.73
C SER A 165 -53.58 33.87 15.83
N ASN A 166 -52.86 34.96 16.09
CA ASN A 166 -51.68 35.36 15.32
C ASN A 166 -50.45 34.49 15.64
N VAL A 167 -50.62 33.42 16.41
CA VAL A 167 -49.60 32.40 16.69
C VAL A 167 -49.74 31.30 15.65
N PRO A 168 -48.68 30.98 14.89
CA PRO A 168 -48.72 29.89 13.93
C PRO A 168 -48.96 28.56 14.65
N SER A 169 -49.74 27.69 14.03
CA SER A 169 -49.89 26.31 14.52
C SER A 169 -48.58 25.55 14.34
N VAL A 170 -48.29 24.59 15.22
CA VAL A 170 -47.18 23.65 15.01
C VAL A 170 -47.30 22.99 13.63
N PRO A 171 -46.18 22.70 12.93
CA PRO A 171 -46.25 22.01 11.65
C PRO A 171 -46.87 20.63 11.84
N THR A 172 -47.74 20.24 10.92
CA THR A 172 -48.37 18.92 10.91
C THR A 172 -47.41 17.86 10.38
N ASP A 173 -47.67 16.60 10.71
CA ASP A 173 -46.94 15.44 10.17
C ASP A 173 -46.88 15.44 8.63
N SER A 174 -47.97 15.88 7.98
CA SER A 174 -48.01 16.01 6.51
C SER A 174 -47.15 17.14 5.95
N GLN A 175 -46.86 18.18 6.73
CA GLN A 175 -46.06 19.32 6.31
C GLN A 175 -44.56 19.07 6.48
N LEU A 176 -44.16 18.26 7.47
CA LEU A 176 -42.76 18.02 7.80
C LEU A 176 -41.90 17.48 6.63
N PRO A 177 -42.35 16.52 5.80
CA PRO A 177 -41.57 16.08 4.64
C PRO A 177 -41.29 17.19 3.62
N GLY A 178 -42.23 18.15 3.46
CA GLY A 178 -42.04 19.31 2.60
C GLY A 178 -41.06 20.34 3.17
N ILE A 179 -40.97 20.43 4.50
CA ILE A 179 -40.08 21.36 5.21
C ILE A 179 -38.65 20.80 5.31
N LEU A 180 -38.51 19.51 5.63
CA LEU A 180 -37.24 18.85 5.96
C LEU A 180 -36.64 18.04 4.79
N GLY A 181 -37.41 17.79 3.73
CA GLY A 181 -37.00 16.97 2.60
C GLY A 181 -36.99 15.46 2.89
N GLN A 182 -36.33 14.69 2.02
CA GLN A 182 -36.32 13.21 2.08
C GLN A 182 -35.08 12.61 2.75
N SER A 183 -34.06 13.42 3.03
CA SER A 183 -32.77 12.97 3.58
C SER A 183 -32.57 13.54 4.99
N ILE A 184 -33.26 12.95 5.97
CA ILE A 184 -33.37 13.52 7.31
C ILE A 184 -32.37 12.86 8.26
N ALA A 185 -32.29 11.53 8.29
CA ALA A 185 -31.39 10.81 9.20
C ALA A 185 -30.51 9.82 8.43
N LYS A 186 -29.20 9.86 8.71
CA LYS A 186 -28.22 8.90 8.19
C LYS A 186 -27.82 7.95 9.32
N VAL A 187 -28.06 6.66 9.15
CA VAL A 187 -27.47 5.62 10.01
C VAL A 187 -26.14 5.21 9.39
N ALA A 188 -25.05 5.42 10.11
CA ALA A 188 -23.70 5.16 9.63
C ALA A 188 -23.07 4.01 10.40
N CYS A 189 -22.68 2.93 9.72
CA CYS A 189 -22.01 1.83 10.42
C CYS A 189 -20.55 2.20 10.65
N ALA A 190 -20.13 2.31 11.92
CA ALA A 190 -18.75 2.64 12.27
C ALA A 190 -17.78 1.46 12.06
N ASN A 191 -18.29 0.23 11.90
CA ASN A 191 -17.47 -0.93 11.59
C ASN A 191 -17.07 -0.90 10.11
N SER A 192 -15.82 -0.56 9.83
CA SER A 192 -15.23 -0.63 8.47
C SER A 192 -15.25 -2.03 7.85
N GLN A 193 -15.56 -3.06 8.65
CA GLN A 193 -15.56 -4.48 8.29
C GLN A 193 -16.97 -5.05 8.08
N ALA A 194 -18.02 -4.24 8.25
CA ALA A 194 -19.39 -4.69 7.99
C ALA A 194 -19.65 -4.85 6.49
N PHE A 195 -20.53 -5.78 6.10
CA PHE A 195 -20.84 -6.10 4.70
C PHE A 195 -21.88 -5.17 4.06
N HIS A 196 -22.21 -4.08 4.73
CA HIS A 196 -23.26 -3.17 4.32
C HIS A 196 -22.80 -1.72 4.53
N GLY A 197 -23.27 -0.85 3.64
CA GLY A 197 -22.96 0.58 3.70
C GLY A 197 -23.89 1.36 4.62
N ASP A 198 -23.61 2.66 4.75
CA ASP A 198 -24.51 3.60 5.43
C ASP A 198 -25.85 3.71 4.69
N LYS A 199 -26.89 4.13 5.41
CA LYS A 199 -28.18 4.45 4.78
C LYS A 199 -28.78 5.75 5.31
N THR A 200 -29.39 6.49 4.40
CA THR A 200 -30.14 7.71 4.70
C THR A 200 -31.64 7.44 4.56
N TYR A 201 -32.41 8.00 5.49
CA TYR A 201 -33.86 7.86 5.59
C TYR A 201 -34.53 9.24 5.62
N GLY A 202 -35.77 9.30 5.13
CA GLY A 202 -36.71 10.37 5.44
C GLY A 202 -37.29 10.20 6.84
N LEU A 203 -38.33 10.97 7.19
CA LEU A 203 -39.02 10.83 8.48
C LEU A 203 -39.67 9.46 8.60
N LEU A 204 -39.31 8.72 9.65
CA LEU A 204 -39.98 7.47 10.00
C LEU A 204 -41.10 7.72 11.03
N PRO A 205 -42.26 7.05 10.90
CA PRO A 205 -43.33 7.12 11.89
C PRO A 205 -42.84 6.76 13.29
N GLY A 206 -43.23 7.54 14.31
CA GLY A 206 -42.77 7.36 15.69
C GLY A 206 -41.29 7.71 15.93
N GLY A 207 -40.57 8.17 14.90
CA GLY A 207 -39.16 8.59 14.97
C GLY A 207 -38.95 10.04 15.36
N TYR A 208 -40.00 10.79 15.71
CA TYR A 208 -39.88 12.19 16.06
C TYR A 208 -40.99 12.71 16.97
N THR A 209 -40.74 13.86 17.60
CA THR A 209 -41.72 14.66 18.37
C THR A 209 -41.55 16.14 18.07
N ILE A 210 -42.66 16.89 18.04
CA ILE A 210 -42.65 18.34 17.81
C ILE A 210 -42.98 19.05 19.13
N SER A 211 -42.16 20.02 19.53
CA SER A 211 -42.46 20.86 20.69
C SER A 211 -43.59 21.83 20.40
N ALA A 212 -44.18 22.40 21.46
CA ALA A 212 -45.03 23.58 21.31
C ALA A 212 -44.27 24.72 20.60
N VAL A 213 -45.03 25.63 19.97
CA VAL A 213 -44.49 26.86 19.40
C VAL A 213 -44.02 27.77 20.53
N ALA A 214 -42.77 28.20 20.46
CA ALA A 214 -42.15 29.16 21.35
C ALA A 214 -41.91 30.49 20.60
N GLY A 215 -41.84 31.59 21.36
CA GLY A 215 -41.62 32.93 20.83
C GLY A 215 -42.91 33.75 20.70
N ASP A 216 -42.78 34.92 20.12
CA ASP A 216 -43.86 35.89 19.92
C ASP A 216 -43.66 36.70 18.62
N ALA A 217 -44.59 37.60 18.33
CA ALA A 217 -44.56 38.42 17.11
C ALA A 217 -43.35 39.36 16.99
N THR A 218 -42.62 39.63 18.08
CA THR A 218 -41.45 40.51 18.13
C THR A 218 -40.16 39.75 17.88
N ILE A 219 -40.03 38.54 18.45
CA ILE A 219 -38.81 37.72 18.40
C ILE A 219 -38.88 36.64 17.29
N GLY A 220 -40.07 36.41 16.74
CA GLY A 220 -40.36 35.35 15.79
C GLY A 220 -40.73 34.03 16.49
N TYR A 221 -41.52 33.21 15.79
CA TYR A 221 -41.95 31.92 16.32
C TYR A 221 -41.00 30.80 15.90
N SER A 222 -40.79 29.84 16.80
CA SER A 222 -39.99 28.65 16.55
C SER A 222 -40.61 27.40 17.17
N CYS A 223 -40.31 26.23 16.64
CA CYS A 223 -40.59 24.96 17.30
C CYS A 223 -39.41 23.99 17.10
N THR A 224 -39.30 22.99 17.96
CA THR A 224 -38.23 21.99 17.91
C THR A 224 -38.80 20.64 17.50
N VAL A 225 -38.20 20.03 16.47
CA VAL A 225 -38.46 18.65 16.06
C VAL A 225 -37.33 17.79 16.62
N SER A 226 -37.62 16.91 17.57
CA SER A 226 -36.65 15.96 18.12
C SER A 226 -36.73 14.65 17.35
N ILE A 227 -35.62 14.20 16.76
CA ILE A 227 -35.53 12.96 15.97
C ILE A 227 -34.87 11.87 16.82
N ASN A 228 -35.60 10.78 17.05
CA ASN A 228 -35.15 9.65 17.86
C ASN A 228 -34.48 8.60 16.98
N SER A 229 -33.29 8.15 17.37
CA SER A 229 -32.47 7.16 16.62
C SER A 229 -33.11 5.77 16.51
N ALA A 230 -33.87 5.34 17.52
CA ALA A 230 -34.31 3.94 17.64
C ALA A 230 -35.07 3.40 16.41
N PRO A 231 -36.05 4.11 15.82
CA PRO A 231 -36.75 3.63 14.62
C PRO A 231 -35.84 3.53 13.39
N TYR A 232 -34.86 4.43 13.25
CA TYR A 232 -33.89 4.39 12.14
C TYR A 232 -32.92 3.22 12.28
N VAL A 233 -32.43 2.96 13.49
CA VAL A 233 -31.56 1.80 13.76
C VAL A 233 -32.33 0.49 13.55
N ALA A 234 -33.60 0.43 13.95
CA ALA A 234 -34.44 -0.75 13.72
C ALA A 234 -34.69 -1.02 12.23
N ALA A 235 -35.00 0.02 11.45
CA ALA A 235 -35.13 -0.09 10.00
C ALA A 235 -33.81 -0.55 9.36
N TYR A 236 -32.69 0.05 9.77
CA TYR A 236 -31.36 -0.32 9.30
C TYR A 236 -31.01 -1.77 9.61
N ASN A 237 -31.29 -2.26 10.81
CA ASN A 237 -31.06 -3.66 11.17
C ASN A 237 -31.86 -4.63 10.30
N THR A 238 -33.11 -4.29 10.03
CA THR A 238 -34.01 -5.12 9.21
C THR A 238 -33.49 -5.22 7.78
N GLU A 239 -33.09 -4.10 7.19
CA GLU A 239 -32.64 -4.05 5.81
C GLU A 239 -31.24 -4.63 5.61
N MET A 240 -30.34 -4.40 6.56
CA MET A 240 -28.97 -4.93 6.51
C MET A 240 -28.89 -6.39 6.97
N GLY A 241 -29.96 -6.93 7.55
CA GLY A 241 -30.00 -8.29 8.07
C GLY A 241 -29.00 -8.55 9.21
N ALA A 242 -28.60 -7.49 9.93
CA ALA A 242 -27.57 -7.52 10.96
C ALA A 242 -27.96 -6.65 12.16
N ILE A 243 -27.51 -7.04 13.36
CA ILE A 243 -27.87 -6.31 14.57
C ILE A 243 -26.89 -5.15 14.79
N HIS A 244 -27.44 -3.94 14.90
CA HIS A 244 -26.69 -2.75 15.27
C HIS A 244 -27.17 -2.12 16.57
N THR A 245 -26.22 -1.54 17.29
CA THR A 245 -26.47 -0.72 18.48
C THR A 245 -25.90 0.68 18.27
N LEU A 246 -26.62 1.71 18.73
CA LEU A 246 -26.11 3.09 18.73
C LEU A 246 -24.80 3.16 19.52
N GLN A 247 -23.84 3.96 19.05
CA GLN A 247 -22.60 4.17 19.80
C GLN A 247 -22.89 4.79 21.19
N PRO A 248 -22.20 4.35 22.26
CA PRO A 248 -22.48 4.78 23.65
C PRO A 248 -22.47 6.30 23.87
N GLU A 249 -21.59 7.00 23.18
CA GLU A 249 -21.35 8.44 23.28
C GLU A 249 -22.32 9.30 22.46
N VAL A 250 -23.20 8.68 21.67
CA VAL A 250 -24.11 9.40 20.78
C VAL A 250 -25.46 9.64 21.47
N GLN A 251 -25.93 10.88 21.39
CA GLN A 251 -27.28 11.23 21.82
C GLN A 251 -28.33 10.43 21.05
N ALA A 252 -29.17 9.70 21.78
CA ALA A 252 -30.24 8.88 21.22
C ALA A 252 -31.35 9.71 20.53
N SER A 253 -31.40 11.01 20.79
CA SER A 253 -32.31 11.96 20.16
C SER A 253 -31.56 13.23 19.77
N LYS A 254 -31.83 13.77 18.58
CA LYS A 254 -31.22 15.00 18.06
C LYS A 254 -32.30 16.01 17.70
N ALA A 255 -32.12 17.25 18.13
CA ALA A 255 -33.07 18.32 17.91
C ALA A 255 -32.78 19.12 16.63
N ILE A 256 -33.85 19.48 15.92
CA ILE A 256 -33.86 20.36 14.76
C ILE A 256 -34.81 21.52 15.07
N VAL A 257 -34.43 22.75 14.75
CA VAL A 257 -35.28 23.92 15.02
C VAL A 257 -35.95 24.38 13.72
N LEU A 258 -37.26 24.56 13.76
CA LEU A 258 -38.03 25.22 12.71
C LEU A 258 -38.36 26.64 13.13
N VAL A 259 -38.29 27.56 12.19
CA VAL A 259 -38.72 28.96 12.34
C VAL A 259 -39.93 29.24 11.49
N TRP A 260 -40.80 30.09 12.00
CA TRP A 260 -41.94 30.59 11.25
C TRP A 260 -41.53 31.79 10.40
N GLU A 261 -41.67 31.67 9.10
CA GLU A 261 -41.47 32.75 8.14
C GLU A 261 -42.78 33.51 7.94
N ALA A 262 -42.89 34.67 8.57
CA ALA A 262 -44.12 35.46 8.54
C ALA A 262 -44.51 35.91 7.11
N ALA A 263 -43.52 36.16 6.24
CA ALA A 263 -43.75 36.61 4.86
C ALA A 263 -44.37 35.53 3.96
N SER A 264 -43.95 34.27 4.14
CA SER A 264 -44.46 33.12 3.37
C SER A 264 -45.53 32.33 4.11
N GLN A 265 -45.84 32.72 5.35
CA GLN A 265 -46.74 32.01 6.26
C GLN A 265 -46.43 30.51 6.33
N ALA A 266 -45.15 30.17 6.42
CA ALA A 266 -44.67 28.79 6.38
C ALA A 266 -43.56 28.53 7.40
N TRP A 267 -43.48 27.29 7.87
CA TRP A 267 -42.34 26.81 8.65
C TRP A 267 -41.15 26.55 7.74
N ALA A 268 -39.98 27.03 8.14
CA ALA A 268 -38.70 26.78 7.49
C ALA A 268 -37.70 26.21 8.49
N LEU A 269 -36.75 25.42 7.99
CA LEU A 269 -35.65 24.89 8.79
C LEU A 269 -34.73 26.06 9.21
N ARG A 270 -34.55 26.28 10.51
CA ARG A 270 -33.55 27.22 11.04
C ARG A 270 -32.20 26.51 10.91
N ASP A 271 -31.44 26.84 9.86
CA ASP A 271 -30.09 26.37 9.53
C ASP A 271 -29.64 25.10 10.29
N GLY A 272 -29.68 23.95 9.62
CA GLY A 272 -29.33 22.68 10.25
C GLY A 272 -28.89 21.64 9.23
N GLY A 273 -27.68 21.11 9.43
CA GLY A 273 -27.00 20.13 8.59
C GLY A 273 -27.70 18.76 8.54
N LEU A 274 -28.83 18.70 7.88
CA LEU A 274 -29.42 17.46 7.41
C LEU A 274 -28.50 16.81 6.35
N PRO A 275 -28.40 15.47 6.31
CA PRO A 275 -29.02 14.53 7.24
C PRO A 275 -28.29 14.49 8.60
N ILE A 276 -29.04 14.36 9.70
CA ILE A 276 -28.46 14.10 11.01
C ILE A 276 -27.86 12.68 11.06
N SER A 277 -26.64 12.54 11.56
CA SER A 277 -25.94 11.24 11.59
C SER A 277 -26.13 10.49 12.91
N PHE A 278 -26.50 9.21 12.84
CA PHE A 278 -26.54 8.25 13.95
C PHE A 278 -25.54 7.14 13.67
N PRO A 279 -24.30 7.22 14.20
CA PRO A 279 -23.35 6.15 14.01
C PRO A 279 -23.66 4.97 14.93
N VAL A 280 -23.53 3.77 14.37
CA VAL A 280 -23.90 2.51 15.01
C VAL A 280 -22.78 1.48 14.90
N LEU A 281 -22.76 0.52 15.81
CA LEU A 281 -21.86 -0.61 15.81
C LEU A 281 -22.60 -1.88 15.40
N CYS A 282 -22.12 -2.56 14.38
CA CYS A 282 -22.55 -3.88 13.93
C CYS A 282 -22.03 -4.97 14.87
N LYS A 283 -22.93 -5.79 15.41
CA LYS A 283 -22.61 -6.90 16.30
C LYS A 283 -22.05 -8.12 15.55
N ASP A 284 -22.44 -8.28 14.29
CA ASP A 284 -22.08 -9.43 13.43
C ASP A 284 -20.90 -9.12 12.49
N ALA A 285 -20.12 -8.07 12.78
CA ALA A 285 -18.94 -7.74 11.98
C ALA A 285 -17.98 -8.94 11.96
N ALA A 286 -17.72 -9.46 10.77
CA ALA A 286 -16.79 -10.57 10.61
C ALA A 286 -15.40 -10.17 11.08
N VAL A 287 -14.75 -11.06 11.83
CA VAL A 287 -13.37 -10.86 12.26
C VAL A 287 -12.48 -11.01 11.01
N PRO A 288 -11.66 -9.99 10.68
CA PRO A 288 -10.72 -10.10 9.56
C PRO A 288 -9.82 -11.33 9.72
N PRO A 289 -9.43 -12.00 8.63
CA PRO A 289 -8.47 -13.10 8.72
C PRO A 289 -7.15 -12.55 9.27
N GLN A 290 -6.50 -13.35 10.13
CA GLN A 290 -5.15 -13.02 10.56
C GLN A 290 -4.19 -13.08 9.38
N ALA A 291 -3.19 -12.20 9.36
CA ALA A 291 -2.09 -12.29 8.42
C ALA A 291 -1.47 -13.71 8.45
N PRO A 292 -1.01 -14.25 7.31
CA PRO A 292 -0.40 -15.57 7.30
C PRO A 292 0.84 -15.56 8.20
N ALA A 293 1.05 -16.66 8.92
CA ALA A 293 2.28 -16.86 9.65
C ALA A 293 3.44 -17.16 8.68
N VAL A 294 4.66 -16.86 9.12
CA VAL A 294 5.90 -17.01 8.33
C VAL A 294 6.07 -18.45 7.81
N ASP A 295 5.71 -19.44 8.61
CA ASP A 295 5.78 -20.87 8.30
C ASP A 295 4.72 -21.33 7.29
N GLN A 296 3.64 -20.56 7.08
CA GLN A 296 2.60 -20.85 6.09
C GLN A 296 3.00 -20.40 4.67
N LEU A 297 3.84 -19.36 4.56
CA LEU A 297 4.21 -18.78 3.26
C LEU A 297 4.82 -19.78 2.25
N PRO A 298 5.69 -20.73 2.65
CA PRO A 298 6.20 -21.74 1.74
C PRO A 298 5.10 -22.58 1.08
N GLY A 299 4.04 -22.93 1.84
CA GLY A 299 2.90 -23.68 1.33
C GLY A 299 1.97 -22.87 0.43
N ILE A 300 1.89 -21.55 0.64
CA ILE A 300 1.06 -20.63 -0.16
C ILE A 300 1.76 -20.26 -1.47
N LEU A 301 3.03 -19.85 -1.39
CA LEU A 301 3.76 -19.24 -2.50
C LEU A 301 4.67 -20.24 -3.23
N GLY A 302 5.31 -21.17 -2.53
CA GLY A 302 6.38 -21.99 -3.10
C GLY A 302 7.57 -21.13 -3.58
N SER A 303 8.18 -21.52 -4.70
CA SER A 303 9.31 -20.78 -5.29
C SER A 303 8.83 -19.66 -6.21
N VAL A 304 8.93 -18.42 -5.76
CA VAL A 304 8.35 -17.23 -6.42
C VAL A 304 9.33 -16.11 -6.70
N VAL A 305 10.58 -16.22 -6.27
CA VAL A 305 11.63 -15.21 -6.49
C VAL A 305 12.63 -15.74 -7.51
N LYS A 306 12.62 -15.17 -8.71
CA LYS A 306 13.53 -15.53 -9.79
C LYS A 306 14.77 -14.62 -9.78
N VAL A 307 15.95 -15.20 -9.65
CA VAL A 307 17.22 -14.51 -9.89
C VAL A 307 17.58 -14.68 -11.36
N ALA A 308 17.50 -13.57 -12.12
CA ALA A 308 17.74 -13.55 -13.56
C ALA A 308 19.10 -12.92 -13.88
N CYS A 309 19.94 -13.65 -14.60
CA CYS A 309 21.27 -13.18 -14.98
C CYS A 309 21.23 -12.49 -16.35
N ALA A 310 21.43 -11.16 -16.35
CA ALA A 310 21.27 -10.35 -17.56
C ALA A 310 22.38 -10.57 -18.60
N ASN A 311 23.55 -11.08 -18.19
CA ASN A 311 24.69 -11.36 -19.06
C ASN A 311 25.03 -12.86 -19.16
N SER A 312 24.05 -13.74 -18.87
CA SER A 312 24.27 -15.18 -18.88
C SER A 312 24.66 -15.75 -20.24
N ARG A 313 24.24 -15.14 -21.37
CA ARG A 313 24.49 -15.59 -22.75
C ARG A 313 24.33 -17.12 -22.96
N GLY A 314 23.46 -17.77 -22.18
CA GLY A 314 23.25 -19.22 -22.23
C GLY A 314 24.29 -20.08 -21.48
N PHE A 315 25.25 -19.49 -20.77
CA PHE A 315 26.23 -20.21 -19.95
C PHE A 315 25.60 -20.90 -18.74
N HIS A 316 24.59 -20.27 -18.16
CA HIS A 316 23.78 -20.84 -17.08
C HIS A 316 22.37 -20.24 -17.14
N GLY A 317 21.39 -20.99 -16.62
CA GLY A 317 20.01 -20.55 -16.54
C GLY A 317 19.74 -19.63 -15.35
N ASP A 318 18.54 -19.07 -15.32
CA ASP A 318 17.97 -18.39 -14.15
C ASP A 318 17.70 -19.42 -13.02
N LYS A 319 17.66 -18.95 -11.78
CA LYS A 319 17.27 -19.76 -10.61
C LYS A 319 16.04 -19.17 -9.95
N THR A 320 15.17 -20.02 -9.40
CA THR A 320 13.98 -19.59 -8.68
C THR A 320 14.00 -20.15 -7.26
N TYR A 321 13.78 -19.27 -6.29
CA TYR A 321 13.85 -19.55 -4.86
C TYR A 321 12.49 -19.31 -4.20
N ALA A 322 12.24 -20.03 -3.11
CA ALA A 322 11.24 -19.64 -2.13
C ALA A 322 11.66 -18.35 -1.43
N LEU A 323 10.76 -17.74 -0.66
CA LEU A 323 11.11 -16.60 0.17
C LEU A 323 12.20 -16.97 1.17
N LEU A 324 13.32 -16.26 1.15
CA LEU A 324 14.46 -16.52 2.02
C LEU A 324 14.34 -15.74 3.35
N PRO A 325 14.74 -16.33 4.49
CA PRO A 325 14.71 -15.64 5.79
C PRO A 325 15.45 -14.30 5.75
N GLY A 326 14.89 -13.30 6.43
CA GLY A 326 15.45 -11.95 6.49
C GLY A 326 15.22 -11.08 5.24
N SER A 327 14.72 -11.64 4.15
CA SER A 327 14.59 -10.91 2.88
C SER A 327 13.27 -10.15 2.71
N TYR A 328 12.28 -10.40 3.58
CA TYR A 328 10.90 -9.96 3.38
C TYR A 328 10.21 -9.57 4.69
N THR A 329 9.09 -8.87 4.57
CA THR A 329 8.15 -8.58 5.65
C THR A 329 6.72 -8.93 5.23
N ILE A 330 5.90 -9.32 6.21
CA ILE A 330 4.46 -9.53 6.04
C ILE A 330 3.77 -8.25 6.54
N GLY A 331 3.03 -7.59 5.65
CA GLY A 331 2.30 -6.37 5.99
C GLY A 331 0.96 -6.65 6.66
N THR A 332 0.25 -5.57 7.01
CA THR A 332 -1.06 -5.64 7.62
C THR A 332 -2.12 -6.13 6.63
N VAL A 333 -3.10 -6.87 7.15
CA VAL A 333 -4.28 -7.27 6.37
C VAL A 333 -5.10 -6.03 6.05
N ALA A 334 -5.45 -5.87 4.79
CA ALA A 334 -6.25 -4.76 4.27
C ALA A 334 -7.50 -5.30 3.56
N GLY A 335 -8.50 -4.44 3.42
CA GLY A 335 -9.78 -4.78 2.78
C GLY A 335 -10.89 -5.05 3.79
N ASP A 336 -11.97 -5.63 3.27
CA ASP A 336 -13.20 -5.96 3.96
C ASP A 336 -13.78 -7.22 3.29
N GLN A 337 -14.83 -7.82 3.87
CA GLN A 337 -15.36 -9.06 3.32
C GLN A 337 -16.21 -8.87 2.04
N VAL A 338 -16.51 -7.63 1.61
CA VAL A 338 -17.19 -7.33 0.34
C VAL A 338 -16.18 -7.27 -0.82
N LYS A 339 -15.07 -6.55 -0.62
CA LYS A 339 -13.99 -6.40 -1.59
C LYS A 339 -12.97 -7.55 -1.54
N GLY A 340 -13.01 -8.33 -0.47
CA GLY A 340 -12.04 -9.37 -0.15
C GLY A 340 -10.85 -8.82 0.64
N TYR A 341 -10.27 -9.69 1.47
CA TYR A 341 -9.07 -9.35 2.24
C TYR A 341 -7.80 -9.60 1.42
N THR A 342 -6.83 -8.72 1.61
CA THR A 342 -5.51 -8.82 0.99
C THR A 342 -4.41 -8.68 2.04
N CYS A 343 -3.26 -9.31 1.81
CA CYS A 343 -2.08 -9.20 2.65
C CYS A 343 -0.82 -9.04 1.78
N PRO A 344 -0.08 -7.92 1.90
CA PRO A 344 1.13 -7.72 1.12
C PRO A 344 2.32 -8.42 1.78
N VAL A 345 3.08 -9.17 0.99
CA VAL A 345 4.40 -9.71 1.35
C VAL A 345 5.45 -8.96 0.54
N THR A 346 6.27 -8.16 1.21
CA THR A 346 7.24 -7.27 0.55
C THR A 346 8.65 -7.80 0.72
N ILE A 347 9.30 -8.13 -0.38
CA ILE A 347 10.72 -8.46 -0.46
C ILE A 347 11.50 -7.15 -0.53
N HIS A 348 12.22 -6.85 0.54
CA HIS A 348 12.96 -5.59 0.71
C HIS A 348 14.47 -5.76 0.56
N ASP A 349 14.99 -6.98 0.71
CA ASP A 349 16.41 -7.28 0.55
C ASP A 349 16.64 -8.42 -0.46
N ALA A 350 17.48 -8.13 -1.44
CA ALA A 350 17.85 -9.08 -2.49
C ALA A 350 19.13 -9.87 -2.16
N ALA A 351 19.91 -9.46 -1.14
CA ALA A 351 21.19 -10.06 -0.82
C ALA A 351 21.12 -11.58 -0.51
N PRO A 352 20.13 -12.10 0.25
CA PRO A 352 19.99 -13.54 0.47
C PRO A 352 19.86 -14.34 -0.82
N TYR A 353 19.13 -13.80 -1.81
CA TYR A 353 18.92 -14.47 -3.11
C TYR A 353 20.17 -14.47 -3.97
N VAL A 354 20.93 -13.37 -3.96
CA VAL A 354 22.22 -13.29 -4.67
C VAL A 354 23.23 -14.26 -4.05
N ALA A 355 23.29 -14.33 -2.71
CA ALA A 355 24.17 -15.28 -2.02
C ALA A 355 23.82 -16.73 -2.35
N ALA A 356 22.52 -17.09 -2.32
CA ALA A 356 22.06 -18.42 -2.72
C ALA A 356 22.38 -18.74 -4.19
N CYS A 357 22.17 -17.77 -5.10
CA CYS A 357 22.51 -17.90 -6.51
C CYS A 357 24.02 -18.12 -6.72
N ASN A 358 24.87 -17.39 -5.98
CA ASN A 358 26.31 -17.56 -6.06
C ASN A 358 26.77 -18.94 -5.60
N ALA A 359 26.19 -19.45 -4.51
CA ALA A 359 26.48 -20.78 -3.99
C ALA A 359 26.04 -21.88 -4.98
N ASP A 360 24.81 -21.78 -5.50
CA ASP A 360 24.25 -22.78 -6.42
C ASP A 360 24.98 -22.84 -7.77
N MET A 361 25.46 -21.69 -8.26
CA MET A 361 26.10 -21.59 -9.57
C MET A 361 27.62 -21.69 -9.52
N GLY A 362 28.24 -21.57 -8.33
CA GLY A 362 29.69 -21.52 -8.18
C GLY A 362 30.34 -20.29 -8.86
N ALA A 363 29.58 -19.23 -9.10
CA ALA A 363 30.02 -18.02 -9.78
C ALA A 363 29.52 -16.77 -9.04
N ALA A 364 30.35 -15.74 -8.98
CA ALA A 364 30.00 -14.49 -8.33
C ALA A 364 29.02 -13.67 -9.18
N HIS A 365 27.94 -13.23 -8.56
CA HIS A 365 26.95 -12.32 -9.13
C HIS A 365 26.81 -11.06 -8.29
N THR A 366 26.51 -9.95 -8.95
CA THR A 366 26.16 -8.66 -8.33
C THR A 366 24.83 -8.16 -8.86
N LEU A 367 24.06 -7.46 -8.01
CA LEU A 367 22.78 -6.85 -8.39
C LEU A 367 22.95 -5.85 -9.54
N GLN A 368 21.99 -5.86 -10.46
CA GLN A 368 21.92 -4.90 -11.56
C GLN A 368 20.47 -4.42 -11.76
N PRO A 369 20.17 -3.14 -11.55
CA PRO A 369 21.03 -2.11 -10.93
C PRO A 369 21.43 -2.48 -9.49
N ALA A 370 22.48 -1.82 -8.97
CA ALA A 370 23.04 -2.10 -7.64
C ALA A 370 21.99 -1.99 -6.50
N ALA A 371 21.01 -1.10 -6.66
CA ALA A 371 19.83 -1.02 -5.82
C ALA A 371 18.60 -1.33 -6.67
N GLN A 372 17.82 -2.34 -6.27
CA GLN A 372 16.53 -2.65 -6.88
C GLN A 372 15.41 -2.28 -5.92
N PRO A 373 14.30 -1.73 -6.43
CA PRO A 373 13.16 -1.39 -5.58
C PRO A 373 12.55 -2.66 -4.97
N PRO A 374 12.01 -2.57 -3.74
CA PRO A 374 11.28 -3.67 -3.12
C PRO A 374 10.20 -4.23 -4.04
N LYS A 375 9.95 -5.54 -3.93
CA LYS A 375 8.93 -6.25 -4.72
C LYS A 375 7.84 -6.74 -3.79
N THR A 376 6.59 -6.42 -4.10
CA THR A 376 5.44 -6.83 -3.27
C THR A 376 4.62 -7.89 -3.98
N ILE A 377 4.33 -8.97 -3.26
CA ILE A 377 3.40 -10.02 -3.65
C ILE A 377 2.14 -9.83 -2.81
N THR A 378 0.98 -9.63 -3.43
CA THR A 378 -0.28 -9.42 -2.70
C THR A 378 -1.06 -10.73 -2.64
N LEU A 379 -1.21 -11.28 -1.44
CA LEU A 379 -2.04 -12.47 -1.19
C LEU A 379 -3.51 -12.06 -1.11
N ALA A 380 -4.41 -12.93 -1.55
CA ALA A 380 -5.85 -12.73 -1.47
C ALA A 380 -6.51 -13.79 -0.59
N TRP A 381 -7.44 -13.40 0.26
CA TRP A 381 -8.21 -14.32 1.09
C TRP A 381 -9.42 -14.85 0.32
N ASN A 382 -9.60 -16.17 0.25
CA ASN A 382 -10.75 -16.79 -0.42
C ASN A 382 -11.93 -17.15 0.52
N GLY A 383 -11.91 -16.64 1.76
CA GLY A 383 -12.86 -17.02 2.80
C GLY A 383 -12.37 -18.14 3.73
N LYS A 384 -11.35 -18.92 3.32
CA LYS A 384 -10.82 -20.05 4.10
C LYS A 384 -9.29 -20.04 4.27
N ALA A 385 -8.55 -19.61 3.26
CA ALA A 385 -7.09 -19.61 3.25
C ALA A 385 -6.54 -18.49 2.35
N TRP A 386 -5.35 -18.01 2.70
CA TRP A 386 -4.57 -17.09 1.86
C TRP A 386 -4.16 -17.77 0.56
N GLN A 387 -4.41 -17.09 -0.55
CA GLN A 387 -4.12 -17.55 -1.90
C GLN A 387 -2.99 -16.73 -2.51
N LYS A 388 -2.12 -17.40 -3.27
CA LYS A 388 -1.15 -16.72 -4.14
C LYS A 388 -1.87 -15.89 -5.22
N PRO A 389 -1.30 -14.76 -5.64
CA PRO A 389 -1.85 -13.99 -6.76
C PRO A 389 -1.79 -14.78 -8.06
N THR A 390 -2.74 -14.51 -8.96
CA THR A 390 -2.86 -15.16 -10.27
C THR A 390 -1.93 -14.56 -11.33
N ALA A 391 -1.36 -13.38 -11.09
CA ALA A 391 -0.47 -12.66 -12.01
C ALA A 391 0.72 -12.03 -11.26
N GLY A 392 1.76 -11.63 -12.02
CA GLY A 392 2.91 -10.91 -11.47
C GLY A 392 3.97 -11.80 -10.78
N LEU A 393 3.83 -13.12 -10.87
CA LEU A 393 4.81 -14.09 -10.38
C LEU A 393 5.50 -14.84 -11.54
N PRO A 394 6.76 -15.28 -11.37
CA PRO A 394 7.65 -14.98 -10.25
C PRO A 394 8.14 -13.53 -10.28
N VAL A 395 8.44 -12.95 -9.11
CA VAL A 395 9.11 -11.65 -9.04
C VAL A 395 10.58 -11.81 -9.41
N THR A 396 11.14 -10.86 -10.14
CA THR A 396 12.51 -10.96 -10.66
C THR A 396 13.49 -10.05 -9.91
N VAL A 397 14.60 -10.66 -9.47
CA VAL A 397 15.83 -10.00 -9.01
C VAL A 397 16.86 -10.12 -10.13
N THR A 398 17.32 -9.01 -10.68
CA THR A 398 18.26 -9.02 -11.80
C THR A 398 19.70 -8.96 -11.31
N VAL A 399 20.58 -9.79 -11.86
CA VAL A 399 22.01 -9.83 -11.51
C VAL A 399 22.88 -9.84 -12.76
N LEU A 400 24.16 -9.51 -12.58
CA LEU A 400 25.24 -9.73 -13.53
C LEU A 400 26.21 -10.75 -12.97
N CYS A 401 26.52 -11.77 -13.76
CA CYS A 401 27.63 -12.68 -13.50
C CYS A 401 28.95 -11.94 -13.71
N GLN A 402 29.86 -12.00 -12.74
CA GLN A 402 31.14 -11.31 -12.77
C GLN A 402 32.21 -12.05 -13.59
N ASN A 403 32.10 -13.37 -13.70
CA ASN A 403 32.96 -14.22 -14.51
C ASN A 403 32.11 -15.06 -15.47
N PRO A 404 31.44 -14.44 -16.46
CA PRO A 404 30.75 -15.22 -17.47
C PRO A 404 31.80 -16.07 -18.20
N PRO A 405 31.61 -17.40 -18.34
CA PRO A 405 32.48 -18.21 -19.18
C PRO A 405 32.64 -17.54 -20.54
N VAL A 406 33.87 -17.31 -21.00
CA VAL A 406 34.07 -16.82 -22.38
C VAL A 406 33.56 -17.93 -23.31
N PRO A 407 32.75 -17.64 -24.35
CA PRO A 407 32.36 -18.66 -25.31
C PRO A 407 33.61 -19.39 -25.82
N PRO A 408 33.61 -20.73 -25.93
CA PRO A 408 34.71 -21.40 -26.60
C PRO A 408 34.81 -20.80 -28.00
N LEU A 409 35.99 -20.26 -28.33
CA LEU A 409 36.26 -19.78 -29.68
C LEU A 409 35.97 -20.92 -30.67
N PRO A 410 35.41 -20.63 -31.85
CA PRO A 410 35.19 -21.65 -32.86
C PRO A 410 36.51 -22.34 -33.18
N ALA A 411 36.46 -23.63 -33.54
CA ALA A 411 37.64 -24.32 -34.04
C ALA A 411 38.20 -23.57 -35.25
N ALA A 412 39.53 -23.49 -35.35
CA ALA A 412 40.20 -22.95 -36.53
C ALA A 412 39.75 -23.72 -37.79
N PRO A 413 39.65 -23.08 -38.96
CA PRO A 413 39.37 -23.80 -40.19
C PRO A 413 40.53 -24.76 -40.49
N THR A 414 40.27 -25.82 -41.23
CA THR A 414 41.33 -26.66 -41.81
C THR A 414 42.06 -25.90 -42.94
N LYS A 415 43.25 -26.36 -43.32
CA LYS A 415 43.96 -25.78 -44.49
C LYS A 415 43.13 -25.91 -45.77
N ALA A 416 42.44 -27.03 -45.96
CA ALA A 416 41.54 -27.26 -47.08
C ALA A 416 40.37 -26.26 -47.12
N GLU A 417 39.75 -25.99 -45.97
CA GLU A 417 38.69 -24.97 -45.84
C GLU A 417 39.23 -23.56 -46.14
N ALA A 418 40.43 -23.23 -45.63
CA ALA A 418 41.08 -21.96 -45.94
C ALA A 418 41.39 -21.80 -47.44
N LEU A 419 41.85 -22.87 -48.13
CA LEU A 419 42.03 -22.85 -49.59
C LEU A 419 40.70 -22.60 -50.31
N LYS A 420 39.64 -23.28 -49.89
CA LYS A 420 38.31 -23.12 -50.48
C LYS A 420 37.81 -21.68 -50.34
N LEU A 421 38.08 -21.02 -49.20
CA LEU A 421 37.73 -19.61 -48.96
C LEU A 421 38.59 -18.64 -49.79
N LEU A 422 39.85 -18.96 -50.07
CA LEU A 422 40.72 -18.17 -50.96
C LEU A 422 40.33 -18.33 -52.45
N GLY A 423 39.56 -19.36 -52.78
CA GLY A 423 38.87 -19.50 -54.07
C GLY A 423 39.82 -19.55 -55.27
N ALA A 424 39.57 -18.71 -56.27
CA ALA A 424 40.31 -18.70 -57.53
C ALA A 424 41.68 -17.99 -57.47
N ALA A 425 42.06 -17.47 -56.30
CA ALA A 425 43.32 -16.75 -56.12
C ALA A 425 44.53 -17.61 -56.52
N ARG A 426 45.62 -16.96 -56.95
CA ARG A 426 46.82 -17.62 -57.48
C ARG A 426 48.09 -17.06 -56.85
N ALA A 427 49.15 -17.85 -56.86
CA ALA A 427 50.49 -17.39 -56.54
C ALA A 427 51.27 -17.17 -57.84
N GLN A 428 51.80 -15.96 -58.05
CA GLN A 428 52.68 -15.66 -59.18
C GLN A 428 54.11 -15.57 -58.68
N VAL A 429 55.03 -16.28 -59.32
CA VAL A 429 56.46 -16.18 -59.05
C VAL A 429 57.11 -15.45 -60.21
N ASN A 430 57.83 -14.36 -59.89
CA ASN A 430 58.55 -13.56 -60.87
C ASN A 430 60.05 -13.65 -60.60
N CYS A 431 60.84 -14.00 -61.62
CA CYS A 431 62.29 -13.92 -61.54
C CYS A 431 62.72 -12.45 -61.46
N SER A 432 63.36 -12.05 -60.36
CA SER A 432 63.79 -10.65 -60.14
C SER A 432 64.82 -10.17 -61.16
N ALA A 433 65.58 -11.08 -61.78
CA ALA A 433 66.52 -10.75 -62.86
C ALA A 433 65.85 -10.62 -64.24
N GLY A 434 64.53 -10.85 -64.36
CA GLY A 434 63.77 -10.78 -65.62
C GLY A 434 64.08 -11.90 -66.63
N ARG A 435 65.00 -12.82 -66.32
CA ARG A 435 65.54 -13.81 -67.28
C ARG A 435 64.59 -14.95 -67.63
N HIS A 436 63.61 -15.24 -66.79
CA HIS A 436 62.77 -16.45 -66.88
C HIS A 436 61.25 -16.14 -66.91
N GLY A 437 60.86 -14.89 -67.14
CA GLY A 437 59.44 -14.48 -67.11
C GLY A 437 58.76 -14.71 -65.75
N GLY A 438 57.43 -14.58 -65.72
CA GLY A 438 56.62 -14.91 -64.54
C GLY A 438 55.83 -16.20 -64.74
N TRP A 439 55.59 -16.96 -63.67
CA TRP A 439 54.74 -18.15 -63.72
C TRP A 439 53.68 -18.11 -62.63
N THR A 440 52.49 -18.64 -62.92
CA THR A 440 51.34 -18.62 -62.01
C THR A 440 50.97 -20.04 -61.59
N TYR A 441 50.78 -20.23 -60.28
CA TYR A 441 50.45 -21.50 -59.66
C TYR A 441 49.08 -21.43 -58.96
N PRO A 442 48.30 -22.52 -58.94
CA PRO A 442 47.19 -22.66 -57.99
C PRO A 442 47.71 -22.60 -56.55
N LEU A 443 46.89 -22.11 -55.62
CA LEU A 443 47.24 -22.17 -54.21
C LEU A 443 47.27 -23.61 -53.70
N ARG A 444 48.18 -23.91 -52.79
CA ARG A 444 48.45 -25.26 -52.26
C ARG A 444 48.45 -25.29 -50.73
N GLU A 445 48.00 -26.39 -50.14
CA GLU A 445 47.85 -26.53 -48.68
C GLU A 445 49.15 -26.38 -47.89
N ASP A 446 50.25 -26.89 -48.41
CA ASP A 446 51.58 -26.79 -47.79
C ASP A 446 52.20 -25.39 -47.89
N SER A 447 51.58 -24.47 -48.61
CA SER A 447 51.90 -23.03 -48.53
C SER A 447 51.12 -22.31 -47.44
N ILE A 448 50.13 -22.94 -46.80
CA ILE A 448 49.29 -22.32 -45.78
C ILE A 448 49.74 -22.70 -44.37
N GLN A 449 49.86 -21.67 -43.54
CA GLN A 449 49.95 -21.77 -42.09
C GLN A 449 48.77 -21.01 -41.46
N LEU A 450 48.18 -21.59 -40.41
CA LEU A 450 47.04 -21.01 -39.69
C LEU A 450 47.52 -20.60 -38.30
N GLY A 451 47.21 -19.38 -37.89
CA GLY A 451 47.42 -18.93 -36.51
C GLY A 451 46.37 -19.50 -35.55
N SER A 452 46.54 -19.22 -34.26
CA SER A 452 45.50 -19.49 -33.26
C SER A 452 44.29 -18.58 -33.48
N VAL A 453 43.08 -19.09 -33.19
CA VAL A 453 41.88 -18.27 -33.20
C VAL A 453 41.97 -17.25 -32.06
N TYR A 454 41.69 -15.99 -32.36
CA TYR A 454 41.71 -14.90 -31.38
C TYR A 454 40.46 -14.03 -31.52
N GLU A 455 40.11 -13.29 -30.46
CA GLU A 455 38.99 -12.35 -30.50
C GLU A 455 39.48 -10.95 -30.86
N GLY A 456 38.91 -10.35 -31.91
CA GLY A 456 39.18 -8.97 -32.30
C GLY A 456 37.90 -8.25 -32.71
N ASN A 457 37.63 -7.08 -32.13
CA ASN A 457 36.37 -6.33 -32.30
C ASN A 457 35.12 -7.17 -31.97
N LYS A 458 35.15 -7.93 -30.85
CA LYS A 458 34.05 -8.81 -30.39
C LYS A 458 33.66 -9.92 -31.39
N GLN A 459 34.60 -10.34 -32.23
CA GLN A 459 34.40 -11.37 -33.25
C GLN A 459 35.60 -12.32 -33.32
N PRO A 460 35.41 -13.64 -33.42
CA PRO A 460 36.51 -14.58 -33.63
C PRO A 460 37.19 -14.38 -34.97
N ARG A 461 38.52 -14.43 -34.99
CA ARG A 461 39.39 -14.21 -36.15
C ARG A 461 40.49 -15.25 -36.19
N VAL A 462 40.99 -15.52 -37.40
CA VAL A 462 42.21 -16.31 -37.60
C VAL A 462 43.02 -15.74 -38.76
N ASN A 463 44.34 -15.72 -38.61
CA ASN A 463 45.26 -15.30 -39.67
C ASN A 463 45.73 -16.52 -40.47
N VAL A 464 45.59 -16.42 -41.79
CA VAL A 464 46.07 -17.38 -42.78
C VAL A 464 47.33 -16.79 -43.41
N THR A 465 48.46 -17.42 -43.16
CA THR A 465 49.75 -17.04 -43.76
C THR A 465 50.00 -17.90 -44.99
N LEU A 466 50.16 -17.24 -46.14
CA LEU A 466 50.50 -17.84 -47.43
C LEU A 466 52.00 -17.66 -47.69
N SER A 467 52.78 -18.74 -47.60
CA SER A 467 54.23 -18.74 -47.82
C SER A 467 54.61 -18.84 -49.30
N GLY A 468 55.59 -18.05 -49.73
CA GLY A 468 56.15 -18.09 -51.09
C GLY A 468 57.07 -19.28 -51.36
N ASN A 469 57.61 -19.93 -50.33
CA ASN A 469 58.67 -20.93 -50.45
C ASN A 469 58.28 -22.11 -51.35
N PRO A 470 57.11 -22.75 -51.17
CA PRO A 470 56.73 -23.89 -52.01
C PRO A 470 56.60 -23.52 -53.49
N TYR A 471 56.20 -22.27 -53.78
CA TYR A 471 56.06 -21.77 -55.15
C TYR A 471 57.40 -21.45 -55.81
N VAL A 472 58.34 -20.83 -55.09
CA VAL A 472 59.68 -20.56 -55.63
C VAL A 472 60.49 -21.85 -55.85
N GLN A 473 60.28 -22.86 -55.00
CA GLN A 473 60.85 -24.19 -55.22
C GLN A 473 60.26 -24.87 -56.48
N ALA A 474 58.95 -24.76 -56.70
CA ALA A 474 58.31 -25.24 -57.93
C ALA A 474 58.86 -24.50 -59.15
N TYR A 475 58.92 -23.17 -59.09
CA TYR A 475 59.48 -22.33 -60.14
C TYR A 475 60.94 -22.66 -60.47
N SER A 476 61.74 -22.98 -59.46
CA SER A 476 63.13 -23.42 -59.68
C SER A 476 63.22 -24.73 -60.47
N ARG A 477 62.30 -25.67 -60.20
CA ARG A 477 62.22 -26.94 -60.95
C ARG A 477 61.74 -26.70 -62.37
N ASP A 478 60.67 -25.91 -62.54
CA ASP A 478 60.04 -25.67 -63.84
C ASP A 478 60.97 -24.88 -64.79
N MET A 479 61.79 -23.97 -64.24
CA MET A 479 62.79 -23.22 -65.01
C MET A 479 64.14 -23.94 -65.13
N GLY A 480 64.32 -25.08 -64.46
CA GLY A 480 65.57 -25.85 -64.44
C GLY A 480 66.76 -25.09 -63.84
N LYS A 481 66.51 -24.07 -63.00
CA LYS A 481 67.52 -23.19 -62.41
C LYS A 481 67.17 -22.83 -60.97
N PRO A 482 68.15 -22.78 -60.04
CA PRO A 482 67.88 -22.46 -58.65
C PRO A 482 67.48 -20.99 -58.47
N HIS A 483 66.38 -20.78 -57.76
CA HIS A 483 65.95 -19.46 -57.31
C HIS A 483 65.76 -19.46 -55.78
N THR A 484 66.06 -18.32 -55.17
CA THR A 484 65.83 -18.09 -53.74
C THR A 484 64.62 -17.17 -53.57
N LEU A 485 63.73 -17.49 -52.63
CA LEU A 485 62.59 -16.62 -52.32
C LEU A 485 63.11 -15.28 -51.81
N SER A 486 62.70 -14.22 -52.49
CA SER A 486 62.93 -12.82 -52.11
C SER A 486 61.66 -12.24 -51.50
N TYR A 487 61.63 -10.93 -51.29
CA TYR A 487 60.50 -10.22 -50.72
C TYR A 487 59.35 -10.04 -51.72
N PRO A 488 58.08 -10.21 -51.31
CA PRO A 488 57.63 -10.66 -49.99
C PRO A 488 57.81 -12.17 -49.82
N THR A 489 58.09 -12.63 -48.61
CA THR A 489 58.24 -14.07 -48.31
C THR A 489 56.93 -14.76 -47.97
N ALA A 490 55.93 -13.99 -47.53
CA ALA A 490 54.60 -14.46 -47.23
C ALA A 490 53.56 -13.34 -47.33
N TYR A 491 52.29 -13.71 -47.44
CA TYR A 491 51.13 -12.82 -47.30
C TYR A 491 50.25 -13.29 -46.14
N THR A 492 49.57 -12.35 -45.48
CA THR A 492 48.59 -12.67 -44.43
C THR A 492 47.20 -12.29 -44.90
N VAL A 493 46.24 -13.21 -44.72
CA VAL A 493 44.81 -13.00 -44.97
C VAL A 493 44.06 -13.29 -43.68
N THR A 494 43.18 -12.39 -43.24
CA THR A 494 42.38 -12.60 -42.03
C THR A 494 41.01 -13.16 -42.38
N LEU A 495 40.61 -14.22 -41.68
CA LEU A 495 39.26 -14.76 -41.71
C LEU A 495 38.51 -14.33 -40.45
N VAL A 496 37.21 -14.06 -40.58
CA VAL A 496 36.30 -13.74 -39.48
C VAL A 496 35.21 -14.81 -39.36
N TRP A 497 34.77 -15.10 -38.14
CA TRP A 497 33.68 -16.03 -37.89
C TRP A 497 32.34 -15.30 -37.83
N GLN A 498 31.42 -15.69 -38.71
CA GLN A 498 30.03 -15.19 -38.76
C GLN A 498 29.10 -16.31 -39.24
N ASN A 499 28.76 -17.22 -38.31
CA ASN A 499 28.06 -18.48 -38.60
C ASN A 499 28.80 -19.35 -39.64
N GLY A 500 30.13 -19.30 -39.60
CA GLY A 500 31.06 -19.90 -40.56
C GLY A 500 32.29 -19.01 -40.79
N TRP A 501 33.42 -19.61 -41.16
CA TRP A 501 34.63 -18.87 -41.53
C TRP A 501 34.46 -18.20 -42.89
N ARG A 502 34.86 -16.93 -42.98
CA ARG A 502 34.85 -16.16 -44.23
C ARG A 502 35.96 -15.11 -44.26
N LEU A 503 36.30 -14.63 -45.45
CA LEU A 503 37.28 -13.55 -45.61
C LEU A 503 36.80 -12.29 -44.90
N GLN A 504 37.71 -11.63 -44.16
CA GLN A 504 37.43 -10.31 -43.58
C GLN A 504 37.11 -9.29 -44.68
N GLU A 505 37.86 -9.37 -45.78
CA GLU A 505 37.73 -8.50 -46.96
C GLU A 505 37.61 -9.39 -48.21
N PRO A 506 36.60 -9.18 -49.07
CA PRO A 506 36.47 -9.92 -50.32
C PRO A 506 37.72 -9.78 -51.20
N LEU A 507 38.19 -10.90 -51.77
CA LEU A 507 39.27 -10.86 -52.75
C LEU A 507 38.73 -10.44 -54.13
N ALA A 508 39.56 -9.74 -54.90
CA ALA A 508 39.29 -9.51 -56.32
C ALA A 508 39.20 -10.85 -57.07
N SER A 509 38.36 -10.91 -58.11
CA SER A 509 38.07 -12.13 -58.90
C SER A 509 39.31 -12.78 -59.55
N ALA A 510 40.41 -12.03 -59.69
CA ALA A 510 41.70 -12.50 -60.18
C ALA A 510 42.85 -12.16 -59.21
N LYS A 511 42.64 -12.31 -57.89
CA LYS A 511 43.69 -12.00 -56.90
C LYS A 511 44.92 -12.87 -57.13
N THR A 512 46.05 -12.20 -57.35
CA THR A 512 47.36 -12.83 -57.47
C THR A 512 48.27 -12.37 -56.34
N TYR A 513 48.91 -13.33 -55.66
CA TYR A 513 49.93 -13.10 -54.65
C TYR A 513 51.31 -13.23 -55.30
N ALA A 514 52.01 -12.11 -55.46
CA ALA A 514 53.27 -12.06 -56.20
C ALA A 514 54.46 -12.32 -55.28
N PHE A 515 55.23 -13.36 -55.58
CA PHE A 515 56.48 -13.70 -54.91
C PHE A 515 57.64 -13.44 -55.86
N ASN A 516 58.66 -12.73 -55.37
CA ASN A 516 59.86 -12.49 -56.16
C ASN A 516 60.88 -13.59 -55.89
N ALA A 517 61.54 -14.05 -56.95
CA ALA A 517 62.53 -15.11 -56.89
C ALA A 517 63.87 -14.59 -57.41
N ALA A 518 64.87 -14.50 -56.54
CA ALA A 518 66.22 -14.12 -56.92
C ALA A 518 66.86 -15.29 -57.69
N CYS A 519 67.30 -15.03 -58.92
CA CYS A 519 68.01 -16.03 -59.72
C CYS A 519 69.44 -16.17 -59.15
N ASN A 520 69.81 -17.36 -58.69
CA ASN A 520 71.12 -17.60 -58.07
C ASN A 520 72.27 -17.73 -59.09
N GLN A 521 72.14 -17.10 -60.26
CA GLN A 521 73.20 -17.09 -61.27
C GLN A 521 74.26 -16.06 -60.89
N GLY A 522 75.24 -16.49 -60.10
CA GLY A 522 76.58 -15.90 -60.15
C GLY A 522 77.20 -16.17 -61.52
N ASN A 523 78.05 -15.28 -62.01
CA ASN A 523 78.91 -15.50 -63.18
C ASN A 523 79.50 -16.92 -63.14
N VAL A 524 79.02 -17.81 -64.00
CA VAL A 524 79.71 -19.04 -64.35
C VAL A 524 79.85 -19.06 -65.87
N GLY A 525 81.11 -18.96 -66.29
CA GLY A 525 81.54 -19.16 -67.67
C GLY A 525 81.04 -20.50 -68.22
N GLY A 526 81.02 -20.57 -69.54
CA GLY A 526 80.34 -21.59 -70.33
C GLY A 526 80.49 -23.02 -69.83
N GLY A 527 79.36 -23.71 -69.80
CA GLY A 527 79.27 -25.14 -69.58
C GLY A 527 77.89 -25.61 -70.02
N TRP A 528 77.82 -26.08 -71.27
CA TRP A 528 76.69 -26.80 -71.83
C TRP A 528 76.37 -28.06 -71.01
N TYR A 529 75.11 -28.51 -71.03
CA TYR A 529 74.57 -29.90 -71.04
C TYR A 529 73.09 -29.91 -70.52
N PRO A 530 72.24 -30.87 -70.90
CA PRO A 530 71.34 -30.75 -72.06
C PRO A 530 69.86 -30.65 -71.67
N ARG A 531 69.01 -30.25 -72.64
CA ARG A 531 67.54 -30.35 -72.55
C ARG A 531 67.12 -31.80 -72.40
N ILE A 532 66.27 -32.11 -71.43
CA ILE A 532 65.43 -33.32 -71.47
C ILE A 532 64.01 -32.88 -71.82
N SER A 533 63.66 -33.13 -73.07
CA SER A 533 62.29 -33.12 -73.58
C SER A 533 61.64 -34.48 -73.35
N GLY A 534 60.50 -34.49 -72.65
CA GLY A 534 59.44 -35.50 -72.80
C GLY A 534 59.55 -36.76 -71.96
N GLY A 535 58.46 -37.09 -71.25
CA GLY A 535 58.20 -38.44 -70.74
C GLY A 535 57.29 -38.48 -69.51
N ARG A 536 55.98 -38.69 -69.73
CA ARG A 536 55.10 -39.31 -68.71
C ARG A 536 55.65 -40.71 -68.38
N ASN A 537 55.68 -41.12 -67.10
CA ASN A 537 54.77 -42.12 -66.49
C ASN A 537 55.27 -42.59 -65.09
N PRO A 538 54.51 -43.43 -64.33
CA PRO A 538 54.13 -43.16 -62.94
C PRO A 538 54.80 -44.05 -61.89
N GLY A 539 54.57 -43.72 -60.61
CA GLY A 539 54.56 -44.68 -59.50
C GLY A 539 55.92 -44.99 -58.86
N GLY A 540 56.03 -44.73 -57.56
CA GLY A 540 57.17 -45.19 -56.75
C GLY A 540 57.31 -44.47 -55.42
N ASN A 541 56.56 -44.92 -54.41
CA ASN A 541 56.87 -44.63 -53.01
C ASN A 541 58.11 -45.43 -52.59
N ALA A 542 59.12 -44.76 -52.02
CA ALA A 542 59.99 -45.29 -50.95
C ALA A 542 60.92 -44.19 -50.39
N PRO A 543 61.36 -44.28 -49.13
CA PRO A 543 61.54 -43.14 -48.23
C PRO A 543 62.99 -42.66 -48.14
N ILE A 544 63.19 -41.41 -47.71
CA ILE A 544 64.49 -40.94 -47.24
C ILE A 544 64.37 -40.55 -45.76
N THR A 545 64.99 -41.37 -44.93
CA THR A 545 65.23 -41.21 -43.49
C THR A 545 66.28 -40.12 -43.24
N GLN A 546 65.86 -39.06 -42.51
CA GLN A 546 66.49 -38.25 -41.42
C GLN A 546 68.03 -38.01 -41.33
N PRO A 547 68.53 -37.05 -40.50
CA PRO A 547 67.89 -35.92 -39.80
C PRO A 547 68.65 -34.58 -39.95
N GLY A 548 68.01 -33.43 -39.67
CA GLY A 548 68.71 -32.14 -39.67
C GLY A 548 67.91 -30.97 -39.11
N THR A 549 68.16 -30.69 -37.83
CA THR A 549 68.08 -29.38 -37.16
C THR A 549 66.71 -28.70 -37.04
N VAL A 550 66.16 -28.81 -35.83
CA VAL A 550 65.14 -27.93 -35.26
C VAL A 550 65.63 -26.48 -35.32
N ALA A 551 64.97 -25.63 -36.11
CA ALA A 551 65.11 -24.19 -36.01
C ALA A 551 64.00 -23.67 -35.07
N SER A 552 64.41 -23.40 -33.83
CA SER A 552 63.61 -22.64 -32.86
C SER A 552 63.42 -21.22 -33.40
N PHE A 553 62.19 -20.76 -33.56
CA PHE A 553 61.91 -19.37 -33.86
C PHE A 553 61.86 -18.55 -32.56
N PRO A 554 62.57 -17.41 -32.44
CA PRO A 554 62.25 -16.42 -31.43
C PRO A 554 60.99 -15.65 -31.85
N ASN A 555 60.07 -15.45 -30.90
CA ASN A 555 58.97 -14.48 -31.05
C ASN A 555 59.56 -13.08 -31.29
N PRO A 556 59.22 -12.36 -32.38
CA PRO A 556 59.51 -10.95 -32.46
C PRO A 556 58.53 -10.18 -31.56
N ALA A 557 59.09 -9.41 -30.63
CA ALA A 557 58.35 -8.46 -29.80
C ALA A 557 57.63 -7.42 -30.68
N LEU A 558 56.35 -7.19 -30.38
CA LEU A 558 55.53 -6.14 -30.96
C LEU A 558 56.15 -4.77 -30.67
N SER A 559 56.66 -4.10 -31.71
CA SER A 559 56.98 -2.68 -31.68
C SER A 559 55.71 -1.90 -32.02
N ILE A 560 55.18 -1.16 -31.05
CA ILE A 560 54.03 -0.26 -31.20
C ILE A 560 54.52 1.04 -31.87
N PRO A 561 54.00 1.44 -33.05
CA PRO A 561 54.23 2.78 -33.57
C PRO A 561 53.34 3.79 -32.85
N ARG A 562 53.94 4.84 -32.27
CA ARG A 562 53.25 6.08 -31.91
C ARG A 562 52.81 6.78 -33.19
N THR A 563 51.51 7.01 -33.36
CA THR A 563 50.98 7.97 -34.34
C THR A 563 50.93 9.35 -33.69
N GLY A 564 51.84 10.23 -34.11
CA GLY A 564 51.70 11.67 -33.97
C GLY A 564 50.99 12.26 -35.20
N ASP A 565 50.27 13.34 -34.90
CA ASP A 565 49.85 14.44 -35.78
C ASP A 565 48.49 14.35 -36.50
N ALA A 566 47.50 14.98 -35.87
CA ALA A 566 46.49 15.79 -36.53
C ALA A 566 46.60 17.24 -36.00
N PRO A 567 46.34 18.27 -36.85
CA PRO A 567 46.71 19.66 -36.57
C PRO A 567 45.71 20.44 -35.71
N GLN A 568 46.24 21.57 -35.22
CA GLN A 568 45.76 22.58 -34.26
C GLN A 568 44.38 23.22 -34.49
N MET A 569 43.77 23.63 -33.37
CA MET A 569 43.08 24.92 -33.03
C MET A 569 41.97 24.63 -31.99
N GLY A 570 41.80 25.28 -30.83
CA GLY A 570 42.51 26.35 -30.13
C GLY A 570 41.88 26.58 -28.73
N LEU A 571 42.70 27.10 -27.82
CA LEU A 571 42.43 27.99 -26.67
C LEU A 571 41.22 27.75 -25.72
N GLY A 572 41.51 27.63 -24.43
CA GLY A 572 40.76 28.39 -23.41
C GLY A 572 40.55 27.75 -22.03
N ALA A 573 41.54 27.93 -21.15
CA ALA A 573 41.44 28.21 -19.71
C ALA A 573 40.61 27.32 -18.76
N GLY A 574 41.24 26.90 -17.65
CA GLY A 574 40.48 26.63 -16.42
C GLY A 574 41.10 25.71 -15.37
N LEU A 575 42.11 26.20 -14.65
CA LEU A 575 42.37 25.96 -13.21
C LEU A 575 42.61 24.53 -12.69
N ALA A 576 43.87 24.31 -12.31
CA ALA A 576 44.27 23.43 -11.21
C ALA A 576 44.07 24.12 -9.84
N VAL A 577 43.95 23.29 -8.78
CA VAL A 577 44.61 23.33 -7.44
C VAL A 577 43.57 22.93 -6.34
N LEU A 578 43.71 21.95 -5.42
CA LEU A 578 44.72 21.54 -4.39
C LEU A 578 44.57 20.00 -4.10
N ALA A 579 45.61 19.15 -3.92
CA ALA A 579 46.49 18.92 -2.73
C ALA A 579 45.76 18.56 -1.41
N LEU A 580 46.17 17.68 -0.49
CA LEU A 580 47.10 16.54 -0.34
C LEU A 580 46.81 15.97 1.09
N LEU A 581 47.32 14.78 1.40
CA LEU A 581 47.21 14.02 2.66
C LEU A 581 47.60 14.77 3.96
N GLY A 582 47.03 14.33 5.09
CA GLY A 582 47.53 14.60 6.45
C GLY A 582 46.86 13.74 7.53
N LEU A 583 47.67 12.94 8.23
CA LEU A 583 47.36 11.92 9.25
C LEU A 583 47.04 12.52 10.63
N ALA A 584 46.12 11.93 11.41
CA ALA A 584 46.18 11.92 12.88
C ALA A 584 45.30 10.82 13.49
N VAL A 585 45.80 10.30 14.62
CA VAL A 585 45.46 9.05 15.30
C VAL A 585 44.73 9.34 16.62
N TYR A 586 43.92 8.37 17.10
CA TYR A 586 43.67 7.96 18.50
C TYR A 586 42.31 8.23 19.19
N PHE A 587 41.97 7.26 20.08
CA PHE A 587 40.84 7.07 21.02
C PHE A 587 39.50 6.55 20.44
N GLY A 588 38.86 5.50 20.97
CA GLY A 588 39.15 4.66 22.13
C GLY A 588 38.24 3.42 22.20
N ARG A 589 38.77 2.33 22.77
CA ARG A 589 38.04 1.13 23.21
C ARG A 589 37.23 1.49 24.47
N ARG A 590 35.96 1.07 24.54
CA ARG A 590 35.29 0.73 25.80
C ARG A 590 34.97 -0.75 25.81
N ALA A 591 35.47 -1.41 26.85
CA ALA A 591 35.11 -2.75 27.26
C ALA A 591 33.77 -2.70 28.03
N SER A 592 32.93 -3.72 27.85
CA SER A 592 31.80 -4.01 28.72
C SER A 592 32.25 -4.95 29.85
N ALA A 593 31.87 -4.60 31.07
CA ALA A 593 31.63 -5.52 32.15
C ALA A 593 30.17 -5.31 32.55
N ASP A 594 29.35 -6.34 32.35
CA ASP A 594 28.31 -6.88 33.25
C ASP A 594 27.59 -8.03 32.54
#